data_AF-A0A2A5RK03-F1
#
_entry.id   AF-A0A2A5RK03-F1
#
_cell.length_a   1.000
_cell.length_b   1.000
_cell.length_c   1.000
_cell.angle_alpha   90.00
_cell.angle_beta   90.00
_cell.angle_gamma   90.00
#
_symmetry.space_group_name_H-M   'P 1'
#
loop_
_entity.id
_entity.type
_entity.pdbx_description
1 polymer ?
#
loop_
_entity_poly.entity_id
_entity_poly.type
_entity_poly.pdbx_seq_one_letter_code
_entity_poly.pdbx_strand_id
1 'polypeptide(L)'
;MKGVVLAITNEQIERINELARKKKEGTLTNAEADEQAVLRRAYIDSVKENFRTQVENVKLVDDKGNDITPDKLKKLQKKRGIRD
;
A
#
# COMPACT_ATOMS: atom_id res chain seq x y z
N MET A 1 3.33 18.87 -2.97
CA MET A 1 2.90 17.62 -2.28
C MET A 1 3.68 16.47 -2.89
N LYS A 2 4.43 15.69 -2.10
CA LYS A 2 5.06 14.46 -2.62
C LYS A 2 3.92 13.46 -2.86
N GLY A 3 3.52 13.34 -4.12
CA GLY A 3 2.49 12.40 -4.55
C GLY A 3 2.90 10.99 -4.17
N VAL A 4 1.94 10.22 -3.68
CA VAL A 4 2.09 8.79 -3.48
C VAL A 4 2.53 8.17 -4.81
N VAL A 5 3.73 7.58 -4.85
CA VAL A 5 4.19 6.82 -6.01
C VAL A 5 3.71 5.38 -5.83
N LEU A 6 2.60 5.04 -6.49
CA LEU A 6 2.22 3.64 -6.65
C LEU A 6 3.09 3.02 -7.75
N ALA A 7 3.56 1.79 -7.54
CA ALA A 7 4.29 1.02 -8.55
C ALA A 7 3.38 0.52 -9.70
N ILE A 8 2.10 0.85 -9.65
CA ILE A 8 1.07 0.54 -10.65
C ILE A 8 0.60 1.84 -11.30
N THR A 9 0.40 1.82 -12.62
CA THR A 9 -0.07 2.97 -13.39
C THR A 9 -1.60 3.14 -13.34
N ASN A 10 -2.10 4.30 -13.76
CA ASN A 10 -3.55 4.53 -13.83
C ASN A 10 -4.22 3.59 -14.83
N GLU A 11 -3.59 3.31 -15.96
CA GLU A 11 -4.08 2.39 -16.99
C GLU A 11 -4.21 0.96 -16.43
N GLN A 12 -3.27 0.54 -15.58
CA GLN A 12 -3.36 -0.75 -14.91
C GLN A 12 -4.50 -0.80 -13.87
N ILE A 13 -4.79 0.32 -13.18
CA ILE A 13 -5.95 0.42 -12.27
C ILE A 13 -7.26 0.34 -13.07
N GLU A 14 -7.35 1.04 -14.19
CA GLU A 14 -8.49 0.96 -15.10
C GLU A 14 -8.69 -0.48 -15.59
N ARG A 15 -7.61 -1.16 -15.97
CA ARG A 15 -7.63 -2.56 -16.36
C ARG A 15 -8.12 -3.49 -15.25
N ILE A 16 -7.68 -3.27 -14.00
CA ILE A 16 -8.21 -4.02 -12.84
C ILE A 16 -9.73 -3.83 -12.73
N ASN A 17 -10.25 -2.62 -12.92
CA ASN A 17 -11.67 -2.31 -12.84
C ASN A 17 -12.47 -2.96 -13.98
N GLU A 18 -11.96 -2.93 -15.20
CA GLU A 18 -12.56 -3.65 -16.35
C GLU A 18 -12.69 -5.14 -16.07
N LEU A 19 -11.60 -5.78 -15.63
CA LEU A 19 -11.57 -7.20 -15.29
C LEU A 19 -12.51 -7.51 -14.12
N ALA A 20 -12.65 -6.60 -13.15
CA ALA A 20 -13.58 -6.75 -12.04
C ALA A 20 -15.05 -6.69 -12.51
N ARG A 21 -15.36 -5.84 -13.50
CA ARG A 21 -16.68 -5.79 -14.13
C ARG A 21 -16.97 -7.08 -14.90
N LYS A 22 -16.05 -7.54 -15.74
CA LYS A 22 -16.18 -8.83 -16.45
C LYS A 22 -16.40 -10.00 -15.50
N LYS A 23 -15.68 -10.03 -14.37
CA LYS A 23 -15.86 -11.03 -13.32
C LYS A 23 -17.28 -11.00 -12.75
N LYS A 24 -17.81 -9.80 -12.47
CA LYS A 24 -19.16 -9.61 -11.94
C LYS A 24 -20.24 -10.01 -12.96
N GLU A 25 -19.99 -9.75 -14.24
CA GLU A 25 -20.87 -10.08 -15.36
C GLU A 25 -20.76 -11.55 -15.78
N GLY A 26 -19.80 -12.32 -15.24
CA GLY A 26 -19.58 -13.73 -15.57
C GLY A 26 -18.89 -13.97 -16.91
N THR A 27 -18.32 -12.92 -17.53
CA THR A 27 -17.70 -12.94 -18.87
C THR A 27 -16.17 -12.98 -18.82
N LEU A 28 -15.59 -13.16 -17.63
CA LEU A 28 -14.15 -13.22 -17.44
C LEU A 28 -13.57 -14.56 -17.90
N THR A 29 -12.59 -14.52 -18.79
CA THR A 29 -11.86 -15.71 -19.22
C THR A 29 -10.79 -16.13 -18.20
N ASN A 30 -10.28 -17.36 -18.30
CA ASN A 30 -9.21 -17.84 -17.41
C ASN A 30 -7.93 -16.99 -17.54
N ALA A 31 -7.53 -16.63 -18.77
CA ALA A 31 -6.36 -15.79 -19.00
C ALA A 31 -6.53 -14.39 -18.39
N GLU A 32 -7.73 -13.82 -18.49
CA GLU A 32 -8.06 -12.54 -17.85
C GLU A 32 -8.14 -12.64 -16.32
N ALA A 33 -8.51 -13.80 -15.77
CA ALA A 33 -8.48 -14.05 -14.33
C ALA A 33 -7.03 -14.09 -13.80
N ASP A 34 -6.12 -14.73 -14.54
CA ASP A 34 -4.69 -14.74 -14.22
C ASP A 34 -4.09 -13.33 -14.32
N GLU A 35 -4.41 -12.59 -15.39
CA GLU A 35 -4.04 -11.18 -15.55
C GLU A 35 -4.54 -10.35 -14.35
N GLN A 36 -5.81 -10.51 -13.98
CA GLN A 36 -6.39 -9.81 -12.84
C GLN A 36 -5.67 -10.14 -11.53
N ALA A 37 -5.28 -11.40 -11.32
CA ALA A 37 -4.57 -11.81 -10.12
C ALA A 37 -3.19 -11.14 -10.00
N VAL A 38 -2.44 -11.08 -11.10
CA VAL A 38 -1.14 -10.41 -11.16
C VAL A 38 -1.28 -8.92 -10.91
N LEU A 39 -2.20 -8.24 -11.60
CA LEU A 39 -2.41 -6.80 -11.45
C LEU A 39 -2.86 -6.45 -10.02
N ARG A 40 -3.78 -7.22 -9.43
CA ARG A 40 -4.24 -6.97 -8.06
C ARG A 40 -3.15 -7.21 -7.04
N ARG A 41 -2.28 -8.21 -7.23
CA ARG A 41 -1.12 -8.43 -6.35
C ARG A 41 -0.20 -7.22 -6.34
N ALA A 42 0.19 -6.76 -7.53
CA ALA A 42 1.06 -5.59 -7.68
C ALA A 42 0.44 -4.32 -7.06
N TYR A 43 -0.87 -4.09 -7.26
CA TYR A 43 -1.57 -2.99 -6.61
C TYR A 43 -1.51 -3.09 -5.08
N ILE A 44 -1.88 -4.25 -4.50
CA ILE A 44 -1.88 -4.45 -3.05
C ILE A 44 -0.48 -4.24 -2.45
N ASP A 45 0.55 -4.77 -3.10
CA ASP A 45 1.93 -4.67 -2.60
C ASP A 45 2.41 -3.21 -2.64
N SER A 46 2.05 -2.45 -3.68
CA SER A 46 2.35 -1.01 -3.75
C SER A 46 1.65 -0.20 -2.64
N VAL A 47 0.37 -0.51 -2.37
CA VAL A 47 -0.41 0.14 -1.31
C VAL A 47 0.18 -0.19 0.06
N LYS A 48 0.55 -1.45 0.31
CA LYS A 48 1.18 -1.88 1.56
C LYS A 48 2.50 -1.17 1.81
N GLU A 49 3.34 -1.02 0.79
CA GLU A 49 4.64 -0.36 0.93
C GLU A 49 4.50 1.13 1.22
N ASN A 50 3.58 1.80 0.52
CA ASN A 50 3.25 3.19 0.83
C ASN A 50 2.73 3.34 2.27
N PHE A 51 1.80 2.48 2.68
CA PHE A 51 1.26 2.53 4.05
C PHE A 51 2.33 2.26 5.10
N ARG A 52 3.21 1.27 4.87
CA ARG A 52 4.37 1.01 5.73
C ARG A 52 5.22 2.27 5.88
N THR A 53 5.55 2.93 4.78
CA THR A 53 6.35 4.16 4.81
C THR A 53 5.68 5.26 5.63
N GLN A 54 4.36 5.42 5.51
CA GLN A 54 3.62 6.39 6.32
C GLN A 54 3.67 6.04 7.82
N VAL A 55 3.39 4.79 8.18
CA VAL A 55 3.44 4.29 9.57
C VAL A 55 4.82 4.45 10.19
N GLU A 56 5.87 4.23 9.40
CA GLU A 56 7.26 4.35 9.89
C GLU A 56 7.66 5.79 10.19
N ASN A 57 6.94 6.79 9.67
CA ASN A 57 7.21 8.21 9.87
C ASN A 57 6.33 8.86 10.95
N VAL A 58 5.35 8.16 11.53
CA VAL A 58 4.51 8.72 12.59
C VAL A 58 5.12 8.51 13.98
N LYS A 59 4.81 9.45 14.90
CA LYS A 59 5.04 9.33 16.33
C LYS A 59 3.69 9.17 17.02
N LEU A 60 3.54 8.13 17.82
CA LEU A 60 2.34 7.88 18.62
C LEU A 60 2.50 8.51 20.01
N VAL A 61 1.52 9.31 20.40
CA VAL A 61 1.45 9.93 21.73
C VAL A 61 0.12 9.58 22.39
N ASP A 62 0.13 9.37 23.71
CA ASP A 62 -1.10 9.19 24.48
C ASP A 62 -1.76 10.53 24.86
N ASP A 63 -2.92 10.48 25.50
CA ASP A 63 -3.66 11.67 25.96
C ASP A 63 -2.90 12.52 26.99
N LYS A 64 -1.85 11.95 27.60
CA LYS A 64 -0.98 12.62 28.57
C LYS A 64 0.30 13.19 27.91
N GLY A 65 0.48 12.99 26.61
CA GLY A 65 1.63 13.46 25.83
C GLY A 65 2.86 12.54 25.87
N ASN A 66 2.76 11.33 26.43
CA ASN A 66 3.87 10.38 26.46
C ASN A 66 4.08 9.71 25.10
N ASP A 67 5.34 9.51 24.70
CA ASP A 67 5.68 8.80 23.46
C ASP A 67 5.52 7.28 23.60
N ILE A 68 4.36 6.80 23.19
CA ILE A 68 3.97 5.39 23.16
C ILE A 68 4.31 4.71 21.81
N THR A 69 5.17 5.30 20.99
CA THR A 69 5.60 4.65 19.74
C THR A 69 6.26 3.30 20.05
N PRO A 70 5.84 2.18 19.43
CA PRO A 70 6.42 0.87 19.67
C PRO A 70 7.94 0.83 19.47
N ASP A 71 8.66 0.08 20.31
CA ASP A 71 10.14 0.03 20.29
C ASP A 71 10.71 -0.44 18.95
N LYS A 72 10.00 -1.35 18.26
CA LYS A 72 10.38 -1.80 16.92
C LYS A 72 10.41 -0.65 15.92
N LEU A 73 9.42 0.25 15.99
CA LEU A 73 9.35 1.44 15.13
C LEU A 73 10.39 2.48 15.55
N LYS A 74 10.58 2.73 16.85
CA LYS A 74 11.64 3.63 17.36
C LYS A 74 13.04 3.21 16.86
N LYS A 75 13.37 1.92 16.92
CA LYS A 75 14.64 1.36 16.41
C LYS A 75 14.79 1.56 14.90
N LEU A 76 13.73 1.32 14.15
CA LEU A 76 13.74 1.51 12.69
C LEU A 76 13.93 2.99 12.31
N GLN A 77 13.26 3.91 13.02
CA GLN A 77 13.40 5.35 12.83
C GLN A 77 14.83 5.82 13.13
N LYS A 78 15.45 5.36 14.22
CA LYS A 78 16.87 5.62 14.53
C LYS A 78 17.81 5.12 13.43
N LYS A 79 17.62 3.89 12.96
CA LYS A 79 18.42 3.32 11.85
C LYS A 79 18.32 4.15 10.57
N ARG A 80 17.17 4.81 10.34
CA ARG A 80 16.92 5.67 9.19
C ARG A 80 17.28 7.15 9.41
N GLY A 81 17.79 7.52 10.60
CA GLY A 81 18.11 8.92 10.92
C GLY A 81 16.89 9.84 11.06
N ILE A 82 15.70 9.29 11.26
CA ILE A 82 14.44 10.05 11.42
C ILE A 82 14.26 10.50 12.88
N ARG A 83 14.88 9.79 13.82
CA ARG A 83 14.74 9.96 15.25
C ARG A 83 16.10 9.83 15.93
N ASP A 84 16.39 10.75 16.84
CA ASP A 84 17.59 10.75 17.69
C ASP A 84 17.56 9.66 18.78
#